data_AF-A0A812QM45-F1
#
_entry.id   AF-A0A812QM45-F1
#
_cell.length_a   1.000
_cell.length_b   1.000
_cell.length_c   1.000
_cell.angle_alpha   90.00
_cell.angle_beta   90.00
_cell.angle_gamma   90.00
#
_symmetry.space_group_name_H-M   'P 1'
#
loop_
_entity.id
_entity.type
_entity.pdbx_description
1 polymer ?
#
loop_
_entity_poly.entity_id
_entity_poly.type
_entity_poly.pdbx_seq_one_letter_code
_entity_poly.pdbx_strand_id
1 'polypeptide(L)'
;MTVGISRGYEPGRVLLILPTTDIGTKHAALAEDGSLHPDLQQASRLLAEAETALRKGAIEASQSDAKKALEQFRASKSAQGISDATRVAMCALAEFESRKEALALGQEHLKEVRGAGNKEQEAMALQSLAEVATFRCRGDMRDQAIAWAEEAIALRRELGLEGFESSGSLSLEHRGDKKLEGYALLASASACTQKSHVADPFTV
;
A
#
# COMPACT_ATOMS: atom_id res chain seq x y z
N MET A 1 -36.25 -5.51 3.05
CA MET A 1 -34.87 -5.12 3.46
C MET A 1 -33.99 -5.31 2.24
N THR A 2 -33.61 -4.23 1.57
CA THR A 2 -32.55 -4.21 0.54
C THR A 2 -32.27 -2.75 0.23
N VAL A 3 -31.37 -2.14 1.00
CA VAL A 3 -30.84 -0.82 0.65
C VAL A 3 -29.72 -1.08 -0.36
N GLY A 4 -30.05 -0.97 -1.64
CA GLY A 4 -29.07 -0.90 -2.71
C GLY A 4 -28.35 0.44 -2.63
N ILE A 5 -27.14 0.44 -2.09
CA ILE A 5 -26.22 1.59 -2.19
C ILE A 5 -25.25 1.29 -3.33
N SER A 6 -25.74 1.43 -4.56
CA SER A 6 -24.87 1.61 -5.72
C SER A 6 -24.48 3.08 -5.77
N ARG A 7 -23.41 3.45 -5.05
CA ARG A 7 -22.77 4.76 -5.17
C ARG A 7 -21.31 4.58 -5.54
N GLY A 8 -20.99 4.83 -6.82
CA GLY A 8 -19.68 5.34 -7.22
C GLY A 8 -18.51 4.37 -7.34
N TYR A 9 -18.73 3.12 -7.77
CA TYR A 9 -17.63 2.32 -8.33
C TYR A 9 -17.30 2.85 -9.73
N GLU A 10 -16.25 3.67 -9.85
CA GLU A 10 -15.59 3.98 -11.12
C GLU A 10 -14.58 2.85 -11.41
N PRO A 11 -14.89 1.89 -12.32
CA PRO A 11 -13.94 0.85 -12.68
C PRO A 11 -12.68 1.48 -13.28
N GLY A 12 -11.57 1.45 -12.54
CA GLY A 12 -10.27 1.92 -13.03
C GLY A 12 -9.45 2.80 -12.09
N ARG A 13 -9.99 3.23 -10.94
CA ARG A 13 -9.21 3.88 -9.87
C ARG A 13 -9.18 3.02 -8.60
N VAL A 14 -8.74 1.78 -8.75
CA VAL A 14 -8.26 1.02 -7.60
C VAL A 14 -7.01 1.73 -7.08
N LEU A 15 -6.79 1.79 -5.76
CA LEU A 15 -5.54 2.11 -5.12
C LEU A 15 -4.54 1.09 -5.65
N LEU A 16 -3.92 1.44 -6.76
CA LEU A 16 -2.82 0.71 -7.32
C LEU A 16 -1.76 0.80 -6.23
N ILE A 17 -1.58 -0.33 -5.55
CA ILE A 17 -0.28 -0.72 -5.03
C ILE A 17 0.73 -0.22 -6.06
N LEU A 18 1.54 0.76 -5.68
CA LEU A 18 2.45 1.40 -6.63
C LEU A 18 3.19 0.31 -7.43
N PRO A 19 3.32 0.47 -8.76
CA PRO A 19 3.74 -0.59 -9.70
C PRO A 19 5.13 -1.18 -9.43
N THR A 20 5.85 -0.69 -8.44
CA THR A 20 7.21 -1.08 -8.08
C THR A 20 7.28 -2.15 -6.98
N THR A 21 6.17 -2.45 -6.29
CA THR A 21 6.06 -3.61 -5.39
C THR A 21 4.93 -4.52 -5.84
N ASP A 22 5.18 -5.29 -6.90
CA ASP A 22 4.28 -6.35 -7.38
C ASP A 22 4.27 -7.51 -6.36
N ILE A 23 3.60 -7.27 -5.23
CA ILE A 23 3.42 -8.21 -4.12
C ILE A 23 2.89 -9.54 -4.65
N GLY A 24 1.97 -9.50 -5.60
CA GLY A 24 1.30 -10.66 -6.15
C GLY A 24 2.23 -11.46 -7.03
N THR A 25 3.07 -10.84 -7.86
CA THR A 25 4.10 -11.59 -8.60
C THR A 25 5.14 -12.20 -7.66
N LYS A 26 5.59 -11.45 -6.64
CA LYS A 26 6.49 -11.96 -5.61
C LYS A 26 5.89 -13.17 -4.89
N HIS A 27 4.64 -13.06 -4.45
CA HIS A 27 3.97 -14.12 -3.71
C HIS A 27 3.46 -15.27 -4.58
N ALA A 28 3.20 -15.05 -5.88
CA ALA A 28 2.98 -16.12 -6.84
C ALA A 28 4.23 -16.99 -6.98
N ALA A 29 5.42 -16.37 -7.08
CA ALA A 29 6.67 -17.12 -7.11
C ALA A 29 6.91 -17.91 -5.80
N LEU A 30 6.66 -17.29 -4.63
CA LEU A 30 6.76 -17.98 -3.34
C LEU A 30 5.72 -19.10 -3.19
N ALA A 31 4.55 -18.99 -3.83
CA ALA A 31 3.53 -20.04 -3.80
C ALA A 31 3.90 -21.29 -4.62
N GLU A 32 4.85 -21.16 -5.53
CA GLU A 32 5.38 -22.24 -6.38
C GLU A 32 6.73 -22.78 -5.89
N ASP A 33 7.37 -22.09 -4.94
CA ASP A 33 8.66 -22.49 -4.39
C ASP A 33 8.52 -23.71 -3.47
N GLY A 34 8.76 -24.90 -4.04
CA GLY A 34 8.74 -26.19 -3.36
C GLY A 34 9.68 -26.33 -2.15
N SER A 35 10.60 -25.37 -1.94
CA SER A 35 11.50 -25.36 -0.77
C SER A 35 10.87 -24.74 0.48
N LEU A 36 9.78 -23.98 0.33
CA LEU A 36 9.07 -23.34 1.44
C LEU A 36 8.14 -24.32 2.17
N HIS A 37 7.87 -24.01 3.43
CA HIS A 37 6.85 -24.73 4.20
C HIS A 37 5.48 -24.61 3.51
N PRO A 38 4.66 -25.69 3.45
CA PRO A 38 3.35 -25.66 2.78
C PRO A 38 2.44 -24.51 3.22
N ASP A 39 2.44 -24.19 4.51
CA ASP A 39 1.65 -23.08 5.06
C ASP A 39 2.08 -21.70 4.50
N LEU A 40 3.39 -21.49 4.27
CA LEU A 40 3.91 -20.25 3.69
C LEU A 40 3.61 -20.15 2.19
N GLN A 41 3.64 -21.29 1.48
CA GLN A 41 3.22 -21.35 0.07
C GLN A 41 1.73 -21.02 -0.05
N GLN A 42 0.90 -21.62 0.82
CA GLN A 42 -0.53 -21.36 0.83
C GLN A 42 -0.85 -19.90 1.18
N ALA A 43 -0.18 -19.33 2.18
CA ALA A 43 -0.34 -17.92 2.54
C ALA A 43 0.05 -16.99 1.38
N SER A 44 1.13 -17.33 0.68
CA SER A 44 1.59 -16.56 -0.48
C SER A 44 0.61 -16.68 -1.65
N ARG A 45 0.03 -17.86 -1.89
CA ARG A 45 -1.01 -18.03 -2.92
C ARG A 45 -2.23 -17.16 -2.63
N LEU A 46 -2.73 -17.21 -1.40
CA LEU A 46 -3.85 -16.38 -0.95
C LEU A 46 -3.56 -14.89 -1.14
N LEU A 47 -2.33 -14.45 -0.82
CA LEU A 47 -1.97 -13.05 -0.98
C LEU A 47 -1.88 -12.63 -2.45
N ALA A 48 -1.34 -13.48 -3.32
CA ALA A 48 -1.30 -13.24 -4.77
C ALA A 48 -2.71 -13.18 -5.39
N GLU A 49 -3.60 -14.06 -4.95
CA GLU A 49 -5.02 -14.06 -5.32
C GLU A 49 -5.72 -12.79 -4.82
N ALA A 50 -5.47 -12.39 -3.57
CA ALA A 50 -6.04 -11.19 -2.97
C ALA A 50 -5.64 -9.92 -3.73
N GLU A 51 -4.37 -9.81 -4.14
CA GLU A 51 -3.91 -8.66 -4.91
C GLU A 51 -4.47 -8.69 -6.35
N THR A 52 -4.55 -9.86 -6.97
CA THR A 52 -5.20 -10.02 -8.27
C THR A 52 -6.68 -9.62 -8.22
N ALA A 53 -7.39 -10.02 -7.15
CA ALA A 53 -8.76 -9.65 -6.90
C ALA A 53 -8.90 -8.13 -6.72
N LEU A 54 -7.99 -7.50 -5.97
CA LEU A 54 -7.93 -6.05 -5.79
C LEU A 54 -7.79 -5.32 -7.13
N ARG A 55 -6.82 -5.73 -7.97
CA ARG A 55 -6.61 -5.15 -9.31
C ARG A 55 -7.84 -5.27 -10.21
N LYS A 56 -8.59 -6.37 -10.08
CA LYS A 56 -9.84 -6.62 -10.82
C LYS A 56 -11.06 -5.91 -10.21
N GLY A 57 -10.90 -5.25 -9.06
CA GLY A 57 -11.98 -4.60 -8.31
C GLY A 57 -12.90 -5.56 -7.57
N ALA A 58 -12.52 -6.83 -7.41
CA ALA A 58 -13.22 -7.80 -6.59
C ALA A 58 -12.85 -7.60 -5.11
N ILE A 59 -13.29 -6.48 -4.53
CA ILE A 59 -12.83 -6.00 -3.21
C ILE A 59 -13.16 -6.98 -2.07
N GLU A 60 -14.34 -7.59 -2.07
CA GLU A 60 -14.75 -8.56 -1.03
C GLU A 60 -13.88 -9.82 -1.06
N ALA A 61 -13.58 -10.34 -2.26
CA ALA A 61 -12.68 -11.48 -2.43
C ALA A 61 -11.26 -11.11 -1.96
N SER A 62 -10.78 -9.94 -2.37
CA SER A 62 -9.47 -9.41 -1.93
C SER A 62 -9.38 -9.32 -0.41
N GLN A 63 -10.40 -8.76 0.25
CA GLN A 63 -10.43 -8.62 1.70
C GLN A 63 -10.43 -9.98 2.40
N SER A 64 -11.24 -10.92 1.92
CA SER A 64 -11.33 -12.28 2.46
C SER A 64 -9.98 -12.99 2.38
N ASP A 65 -9.33 -12.96 1.22
CA ASP A 65 -8.10 -13.70 0.98
C ASP A 65 -6.88 -13.02 1.62
N ALA A 66 -6.83 -11.68 1.63
CA ALA A 66 -5.79 -10.92 2.34
C ALA A 66 -5.84 -11.19 3.85
N LYS A 67 -7.04 -11.28 4.44
CA LYS A 67 -7.21 -11.59 5.87
C LYS A 67 -6.71 -13.00 6.20
N LYS A 68 -7.07 -14.00 5.40
CA LYS A 68 -6.58 -15.38 5.58
C LYS A 68 -5.06 -15.45 5.43
N ALA A 69 -4.50 -14.76 4.43
CA ALA A 69 -3.05 -14.70 4.23
C ALA A 69 -2.36 -14.08 5.44
N LEU A 70 -2.88 -12.96 5.96
CA LEU A 70 -2.34 -12.29 7.15
C LEU A 70 -2.35 -13.20 8.38
N GLU A 71 -3.43 -13.93 8.62
CA GLU A 71 -3.53 -14.91 9.71
C GLU A 71 -2.46 -16.00 9.59
N GLN A 72 -2.24 -16.54 8.39
CA GLN A 72 -1.22 -17.57 8.16
C GLN A 72 0.22 -17.03 8.26
N PHE A 73 0.48 -15.81 7.78
CA PHE A 73 1.79 -15.17 7.94
C PHE A 73 2.09 -14.84 9.40
N ARG A 74 1.08 -14.45 10.19
CA ARG A 74 1.19 -14.28 11.65
C ARG A 74 1.51 -15.61 12.35
N ALA A 75 0.80 -16.68 12.01
CA ALA A 75 1.07 -18.01 12.54
C ALA A 75 2.50 -18.49 12.22
N SER A 76 2.96 -18.19 11.00
CA SER A 76 4.30 -18.52 10.53
C SER A 76 5.38 -17.50 10.94
N LYS A 77 5.01 -16.43 11.65
CA LYS A 77 5.89 -15.31 12.07
C LYS A 77 6.71 -14.69 10.93
N SER A 78 6.18 -14.68 9.72
CA SER A 78 6.84 -14.08 8.56
C SER A 78 6.67 -12.56 8.58
N ALA A 79 7.63 -11.82 9.12
CA ALA A 79 7.55 -10.36 9.22
C ALA A 79 7.26 -9.67 7.88
N GLN A 80 7.88 -10.19 6.80
CA GLN A 80 7.66 -9.68 5.46
C GLN A 80 6.25 -10.02 4.95
N GLY A 81 5.80 -11.27 5.10
CA GLY A 81 4.46 -11.67 4.68
C GLY A 81 3.36 -10.95 5.45
N ILE A 82 3.57 -10.69 6.75
CA ILE A 82 2.66 -9.87 7.56
C ILE A 82 2.57 -8.46 7.00
N SER A 83 3.71 -7.82 6.67
CA SER A 83 3.72 -6.46 6.13
C SER A 83 3.05 -6.38 4.75
N ASP A 84 3.35 -7.34 3.87
CA ASP A 84 2.78 -7.41 2.52
C ASP A 84 1.27 -7.68 2.58
N ALA A 85 0.82 -8.61 3.44
CA ALA A 85 -0.60 -8.91 3.62
C ALA A 85 -1.38 -7.77 4.29
N THR A 86 -0.79 -7.11 5.30
CA THR A 86 -1.37 -5.92 5.94
C THR A 86 -1.60 -4.83 4.89
N ARG A 87 -0.63 -4.59 4.00
CA ARG A 87 -0.78 -3.58 2.95
C ARG A 87 -1.95 -3.90 2.02
N VAL A 88 -2.03 -5.13 1.50
CA VAL A 88 -3.14 -5.54 0.61
C VAL A 88 -4.49 -5.42 1.32
N ALA A 89 -4.58 -5.82 2.60
CA ALA A 89 -5.78 -5.68 3.41
C ALA A 89 -6.18 -4.21 3.63
N MET A 90 -5.21 -3.34 3.91
CA MET A 90 -5.44 -1.89 4.03
C MET A 90 -5.98 -1.30 2.72
N CYS A 91 -5.41 -1.67 1.57
CA CYS A 91 -5.88 -1.22 0.27
C CYS A 91 -7.32 -1.67 0.00
N ALA A 92 -7.64 -2.95 0.26
CA ALA A 92 -8.99 -3.47 0.09
C ALA A 92 -10.01 -2.76 1.00
N LEU A 93 -9.65 -2.48 2.27
CA LEU A 93 -10.49 -1.72 3.20
C LEU A 93 -10.70 -0.27 2.76
N ALA A 94 -9.65 0.37 2.22
CA ALA A 94 -9.74 1.73 1.71
C ALA A 94 -10.67 1.83 0.50
N GLU A 95 -10.65 0.84 -0.40
CA GLU A 95 -11.57 0.73 -1.55
C GLU A 95 -13.02 0.51 -1.13
N PHE A 96 -13.26 -0.29 -0.08
CA PHE A 96 -14.58 -0.55 0.50
C PHE A 96 -15.09 0.63 1.36
N GLU A 97 -14.55 1.84 1.16
CA GLU A 97 -14.87 3.08 1.87
C GLU A 97 -14.58 3.09 3.37
N SER A 98 -13.87 2.08 3.89
CA SER A 98 -13.53 1.95 5.31
C SER A 98 -12.13 2.47 5.60
N ARG A 99 -11.80 3.69 5.14
CA ARG A 99 -10.49 4.33 5.32
C ARG A 99 -10.05 4.39 6.79
N LYS A 100 -11.00 4.58 7.72
CA LYS A 100 -10.71 4.55 9.16
C LYS A 100 -10.21 3.19 9.64
N GLU A 101 -10.83 2.11 9.17
CA GLU A 101 -10.43 0.74 9.51
C GLU A 101 -9.09 0.39 8.86
N ALA A 102 -8.88 0.80 7.61
CA ALA A 102 -7.60 0.64 6.93
C ALA A 102 -6.45 1.32 7.70
N LEU A 103 -6.66 2.56 8.15
CA LEU A 103 -5.65 3.28 8.94
C LEU A 103 -5.46 2.67 10.33
N ALA A 104 -6.52 2.21 10.99
CA ALA A 104 -6.41 1.52 12.27
C ALA A 104 -5.56 0.25 12.15
N LEU A 105 -5.81 -0.57 11.13
CA LEU A 105 -5.03 -1.77 10.84
C LEU A 105 -3.54 -1.44 10.58
N GLY A 106 -3.26 -0.43 9.75
CA GLY A 106 -1.89 0.00 9.48
C GLY A 106 -1.17 0.57 10.71
N GLN A 107 -1.87 1.28 11.58
CA GLN A 107 -1.31 1.82 12.82
C GLN A 107 -1.05 0.73 13.86
N GLU A 108 -1.89 -0.29 13.94
CA GLU A 108 -1.64 -1.48 14.76
C GLU A 108 -0.36 -2.18 14.30
N HIS A 109 -0.25 -2.48 13.01
CA HIS A 109 0.94 -3.07 12.41
C HIS A 109 2.20 -2.21 12.64
N LEU A 110 2.10 -0.88 12.48
CA LEU A 110 3.20 0.04 12.76
C LEU A 110 3.70 -0.07 14.22
N LYS A 111 2.78 -0.19 15.19
CA LYS A 111 3.16 -0.38 16.60
C LYS A 111 3.87 -1.72 16.82
N GLU A 112 3.39 -2.78 16.18
CA GLU A 112 4.00 -4.11 16.26
C GLU A 112 5.44 -4.10 15.71
N VAL A 113 5.66 -3.55 14.50
CA VAL A 113 6.99 -3.53 13.86
C VAL A 113 7.98 -2.61 14.58
N ARG A 114 7.50 -1.50 15.15
CA ARG A 114 8.30 -0.63 16.04
C ARG A 114 8.71 -1.36 17.32
N GLY A 115 7.77 -2.08 17.95
CA GLY A 115 8.07 -2.89 19.14
C GLY A 115 9.07 -4.02 18.86
N ALA A 116 9.05 -4.58 17.65
CA ALA A 116 10.00 -5.58 17.19
C ALA A 116 11.37 -4.99 16.76
N GLY A 117 11.49 -3.66 16.65
CA GLY A 117 12.71 -2.98 16.19
C GLY A 117 13.02 -3.19 14.71
N ASN A 118 12.01 -3.55 13.90
CA ASN A 118 12.22 -3.93 12.52
C ASN A 118 12.06 -2.74 11.56
N LYS A 119 13.16 -2.01 11.33
CA LYS A 119 13.17 -0.73 10.61
C LYS A 119 12.71 -0.81 9.15
N GLU A 120 12.96 -1.92 8.46
CA GLU A 120 12.53 -2.08 7.05
C GLU A 120 11.00 -2.15 6.96
N GLN A 121 10.39 -2.99 7.78
CA GLN A 121 8.94 -3.18 7.86
C GLN A 121 8.26 -1.95 8.47
N GLU A 122 8.95 -1.21 9.35
CA GLU A 122 8.50 0.11 9.82
C GLU A 122 8.37 1.11 8.66
N ALA A 123 9.40 1.21 7.80
CA ALA A 123 9.34 2.08 6.64
C ALA A 123 8.22 1.68 5.66
N MET A 124 7.99 0.37 5.46
CA MET A 124 6.89 -0.14 4.64
C MET A 124 5.52 0.18 5.23
N ALA A 125 5.36 0.05 6.56
CA ALA A 125 4.11 0.38 7.25
C ALA A 125 3.78 1.86 7.14
N LEU A 126 4.77 2.73 7.33
CA LEU A 126 4.62 4.19 7.18
C LEU A 126 4.25 4.59 5.75
N GLN A 127 4.89 3.99 4.73
CA GLN A 127 4.51 4.20 3.35
C GLN A 127 3.06 3.79 3.09
N SER A 128 2.65 2.61 3.56
CA SER A 128 1.28 2.10 3.37
C SER A 128 0.23 3.00 4.02
N LEU A 129 0.54 3.54 5.21
CA LEU A 129 -0.31 4.52 5.88
C LEU A 129 -0.45 5.81 5.08
N ALA A 130 0.64 6.35 4.55
CA ALA A 130 0.62 7.55 3.71
C ALA A 130 -0.14 7.33 2.38
N GLU A 131 -0.02 6.16 1.76
CA GLU A 131 -0.82 5.78 0.57
C GLU A 131 -2.32 5.79 0.87
N VAL A 132 -2.76 5.11 1.92
CA VAL A 132 -4.18 5.07 2.33
C VAL A 132 -4.68 6.44 2.79
N ALA A 133 -3.82 7.24 3.41
CA ALA A 133 -4.16 8.59 3.84
C ALA A 133 -4.29 9.57 2.68
N THR A 134 -3.68 9.32 1.52
CA THR A 134 -3.86 10.16 0.32
C THR A 134 -4.94 9.62 -0.62
N PHE A 135 -5.41 8.40 -0.39
CA PHE A 135 -6.46 7.77 -1.19
C PHE A 135 -7.78 8.55 -1.17
N ARG A 136 -8.34 8.81 -2.37
CA ARG A 136 -9.60 9.56 -2.57
C ARG A 136 -9.64 10.87 -1.75
N CYS A 137 -8.50 11.56 -1.72
CA CYS A 137 -8.22 12.76 -0.93
C CYS A 137 -9.40 13.74 -0.75
N ARG A 138 -9.69 14.07 0.52
CA ARG A 138 -10.51 15.23 0.93
C ARG A 138 -9.72 16.29 1.73
N GLY A 139 -8.38 16.21 1.74
CA GLY A 139 -7.50 17.17 2.41
C GLY A 139 -7.36 17.04 3.93
N ASP A 140 -8.10 16.11 4.56
CA ASP A 140 -8.22 15.96 6.02
C ASP A 140 -7.00 15.33 6.73
N MET A 141 -6.21 14.52 6.03
CA MET A 141 -5.03 13.83 6.61
C MET A 141 -3.73 14.15 5.89
N ARG A 142 -3.67 15.30 5.21
CA ARG A 142 -2.51 15.70 4.40
C ARG A 142 -1.23 15.74 5.23
N ASP A 143 -1.23 16.54 6.30
CA ASP A 143 -0.01 16.78 7.07
C ASP A 143 0.47 15.50 7.73
N GLN A 144 -0.46 14.62 8.11
CA GLN A 144 -0.13 13.31 8.66
C GLN A 144 0.41 12.34 7.60
N ALA A 145 -0.14 12.35 6.38
CA ALA A 145 0.40 11.58 5.25
C ALA A 145 1.81 12.03 4.86
N ILE A 146 2.06 13.34 4.86
CA ILE A 146 3.41 13.90 4.64
C ILE A 146 4.36 13.44 5.74
N ALA A 147 3.97 13.56 7.01
CA ALA A 147 4.81 13.13 8.13
C ALA A 147 5.19 11.63 8.03
N TRP A 148 4.22 10.77 7.73
CA TRP A 148 4.47 9.33 7.53
C TRP A 148 5.40 9.07 6.33
N ALA A 149 5.22 9.79 5.22
CA ALA A 149 6.08 9.66 4.05
C ALA A 149 7.52 10.11 4.33
N GLU A 150 7.70 11.24 5.02
CA GLU A 150 9.02 11.75 5.42
C GLU A 150 9.75 10.77 6.34
N GLU A 151 9.03 10.21 7.32
CA GLU A 151 9.58 9.23 8.25
C GLU A 151 9.99 7.93 7.53
N ALA A 152 9.16 7.43 6.60
CA ALA A 152 9.50 6.27 5.78
C ALA A 152 10.77 6.50 4.95
N ILE A 153 10.91 7.69 4.34
CA ILE A 153 12.09 8.06 3.56
C ILE A 153 13.33 8.13 4.45
N ALA A 154 13.22 8.74 5.64
CA ALA A 154 14.34 8.83 6.58
C ALA A 154 14.84 7.44 6.99
N LEU A 155 13.93 6.53 7.33
CA LEU A 155 14.28 5.15 7.68
C LEU A 155 14.95 4.39 6.54
N ARG A 156 14.47 4.56 5.29
CA ARG A 156 15.11 3.94 4.11
C ARG A 156 16.53 4.46 3.88
N ARG A 157 16.77 5.75 4.12
CA ARG A 157 18.11 6.34 4.05
C ARG A 157 19.03 5.77 5.12
N GLU A 158 18.55 5.63 6.35
CA GLU A 158 19.33 5.00 7.44
C GLU A 158 19.74 3.56 7.12
N LEU A 159 18.87 2.82 6.44
CA LEU A 159 19.12 1.42 6.06
C LEU A 159 20.04 1.28 4.84
N GLY A 160 20.51 2.37 4.23
CA GLY A 160 21.32 2.30 3.02
C GLY A 160 20.57 1.75 1.81
N LEU A 161 19.23 1.72 1.87
CA LEU A 161 18.35 1.29 0.78
C LEU A 161 18.22 2.36 -0.31
N GLU A 162 19.19 3.29 -0.40
CA GLU A 162 19.27 4.32 -1.43
C GLU A 162 19.50 3.75 -2.86
N GLY A 163 19.66 2.43 -2.99
CA GLY A 163 20.16 1.75 -4.19
C GLY A 163 19.36 0.57 -4.76
N PHE A 164 18.15 0.24 -4.27
CA PHE A 164 17.32 -0.78 -4.94
C PHE A 164 16.69 -0.31 -6.28
N GLU A 165 17.23 0.78 -6.86
CA GLU A 165 16.95 1.26 -8.22
C GLU A 165 18.22 1.31 -9.11
N SER A 166 19.29 0.57 -8.82
CA SER A 166 20.51 0.60 -9.65
C SER A 166 21.14 -0.76 -9.95
N SER A 167 20.44 -1.59 -10.72
CA SER A 167 21.06 -2.63 -11.56
C SER A 167 20.33 -2.69 -12.90
N GLY A 168 20.67 -1.76 -13.78
CA GLY A 168 20.10 -1.66 -15.12
C GLY A 168 20.58 -0.38 -15.80
N SER A 169 21.89 -0.22 -15.91
CA SER A 169 22.51 0.91 -16.59
C SER A 169 22.12 0.94 -18.07
N LEU A 170 21.43 1.99 -18.49
CA LEU A 170 21.62 2.58 -19.81
C LEU A 170 21.42 4.09 -19.68
N SER A 171 22.53 4.80 -19.84
CA SER A 171 22.59 6.23 -20.10
C SER A 171 21.67 6.60 -21.26
N LEU A 172 20.87 7.65 -21.09
CA LEU A 172 20.79 8.81 -22.00
C LEU A 172 19.66 9.75 -21.52
N GLU A 173 20.08 10.88 -20.95
CA GLU A 173 19.55 12.21 -21.26
C GLU A 173 18.04 12.40 -21.33
N HIS A 174 17.29 12.21 -20.24
CA HIS A 174 16.12 13.06 -19.93
C HIS A 174 16.11 13.29 -18.41
N ARG A 175 16.46 14.52 -18.05
CA ARG A 175 16.68 15.01 -16.69
C ARG A 175 15.34 15.07 -15.96
N GLY A 176 14.98 14.06 -15.15
CA GLY A 176 13.78 14.17 -14.30
C GLY A 176 13.38 13.00 -13.40
N ASP A 177 13.51 11.73 -13.81
CA ASP A 177 12.52 10.74 -13.34
C ASP A 177 13.01 9.46 -12.63
N LYS A 178 14.04 9.50 -11.75
CA LYS A 178 14.47 8.28 -11.01
C LYS A 178 14.88 8.52 -9.55
N LYS A 179 13.99 9.13 -8.77
CA LYS A 179 14.09 9.28 -7.30
C LYS A 179 12.73 9.11 -6.60
N LEU A 180 11.75 8.51 -7.26
CA LEU A 180 10.38 9.04 -7.23
C LEU A 180 9.37 8.41 -6.26
N GLU A 181 9.64 7.39 -5.46
CA GLU A 181 8.54 6.78 -4.67
C GLU A 181 8.13 7.62 -3.46
N GLY A 182 9.08 7.89 -2.57
CA GLY A 182 8.84 8.77 -1.43
C GLY A 182 8.44 10.18 -1.88
N TYR A 183 9.04 10.65 -2.98
CA TYR A 183 8.73 11.97 -3.55
C TYR A 183 7.39 12.01 -4.32
N ALA A 184 6.95 10.93 -4.96
CA ALA A 184 5.62 10.83 -5.58
C ALA A 184 4.53 10.72 -4.51
N LEU A 185 4.81 10.06 -3.39
CA LEU A 185 3.92 10.01 -2.23
C LEU A 185 3.83 11.37 -1.53
N LEU A 186 4.96 12.08 -1.38
CA LEU A 186 4.98 13.45 -0.92
C LEU A 186 4.29 14.40 -1.90
N ALA A 187 4.46 14.18 -3.21
CA ALA A 187 3.82 14.97 -4.26
C ALA A 187 2.31 14.72 -4.30
N SER A 188 1.85 13.48 -4.16
CA SER A 188 0.42 13.15 -4.10
C SER A 188 -0.22 13.72 -2.83
N ALA A 189 0.45 13.59 -1.68
CA ALA A 189 0.02 14.20 -0.42
C ALA A 189 -0.03 15.74 -0.52
N SER A 190 0.96 16.35 -1.19
CA SER A 190 1.02 17.79 -1.40
C SER A 190 -0.02 18.30 -2.40
N ALA A 191 -0.30 17.55 -3.47
CA ALA A 191 -1.22 17.89 -4.56
C ALA A 191 -2.71 17.85 -4.16
N CYS A 192 -3.05 17.22 -3.03
CA CYS A 192 -4.41 17.25 -2.47
C CYS A 192 -4.92 18.66 -2.08
N THR A 193 -4.12 19.71 -2.27
CA THR A 193 -4.45 21.13 -2.06
C THR A 193 -5.05 21.82 -3.30
N GLN A 194 -4.74 21.40 -4.53
CA GLN A 194 -5.04 22.22 -5.72
C GLN A 194 -6.49 22.10 -6.23
N LYS A 195 -7.25 21.07 -5.84
CA LYS A 195 -8.63 20.88 -6.32
C LYS A 195 -9.73 21.51 -5.46
N SER A 196 -9.42 21.98 -4.26
CA SER A 196 -10.40 22.68 -3.40
C SER A 196 -10.40 24.20 -3.57
N HIS A 197 -9.56 24.74 -4.46
CA HIS A 197 -9.44 26.18 -4.70
C HIS A 197 -9.69 26.58 -6.16
N VAL A 198 -10.53 25.84 -6.89
CA VAL A 198 -11.21 26.42 -8.07
C VAL A 198 -12.55 26.94 -7.56
N ALA A 199 -12.54 28.21 -7.13
CA ALA A 199 -13.76 28.96 -6.93
C ALA A 199 -14.54 28.97 -8.25
N ASP A 200 -15.84 28.67 -8.17
CA ASP A 200 -16.79 28.77 -9.27
C ASP A 200 -16.68 30.13 -9.97
N PRO A 201 -16.35 30.20 -11.28
CA PRO A 201 -16.39 31.44 -12.02
C PRO A 201 -17.79 31.66 -12.62
N PHE A 202 -18.85 31.60 -11.81
CA PHE A 202 -20.18 32.05 -12.22
C PHE A 202 -20.94 32.64 -11.04
N THR A 203 -20.58 33.87 -10.68
CA THR A 203 -21.50 34.81 -10.03
C THR A 203 -21.29 36.18 -10.65
N VAL A 204 -22.04 36.45 -11.72
CA VAL A 204 -22.51 37.79 -12.11
C VAL A 204 -23.95 37.64 -12.57
#